data_AF-A0AAD7TAR7-F1
#
_entry.id   AF-A0AAD7TAR7-F1
#
_cell.length_a   1.000
_cell.length_b   1.000
_cell.length_c   1.000
_cell.angle_alpha   90.00
_cell.angle_beta   90.00
_cell.angle_gamma   90.00
#
_symmetry.space_group_name_H-M   'P 1'
#
loop_
_entity.id
_entity.type
_entity.pdbx_description
1 polymer ?
#
loop_
_entity_poly.entity_id
_entity_poly.type
_entity_poly.pdbx_seq_one_letter_code
_entity_poly.pdbx_strand_id
1 'polypeptide(L)'
;MAGMKEQQFTEEKPLLPEQRAGQDPDMDYITNNIVLEKAQMPSMESILLLRQLHWAGHVSCMENTRMPKAVLYSELCQGKHNRSGPIKCFKVQLKQQFTGPGIDTKTWELRAADKNSWRSTAKKASLRFDSIIHGEKGVKKRHSPCPIPYPGLYQP
;
A
#
# COMPACT_ATOMS: atom_id res chain seq x y z
N MET A 1 67.63 -38.68 -8.04
CA MET A 1 67.91 -37.30 -7.60
C MET A 1 66.77 -36.42 -8.10
N ALA A 2 65.74 -36.26 -7.27
CA ALA A 2 64.52 -35.53 -7.60
C ALA A 2 64.76 -34.02 -7.45
N GLY A 3 64.56 -33.26 -8.52
CA GLY A 3 64.56 -31.79 -8.48
C GLY A 3 63.16 -31.28 -8.16
N MET A 4 62.91 -30.95 -6.90
CA MET A 4 61.73 -30.20 -6.49
C MET A 4 61.87 -28.77 -7.01
N LYS A 5 60.98 -28.34 -7.92
CA LYS A 5 60.85 -26.94 -8.28
C LYS A 5 60.03 -26.26 -7.18
N GLU A 6 60.66 -25.38 -6.42
CA GLU A 6 59.98 -24.45 -5.53
C GLU A 6 59.00 -23.61 -6.36
N GLN A 7 57.71 -23.84 -6.14
CA GLN A 7 56.65 -22.97 -6.63
C GLN A 7 56.72 -21.71 -5.78
N GLN A 8 57.18 -20.61 -6.36
CA GLN A 8 57.07 -19.30 -5.73
C GLN A 8 55.59 -18.95 -5.64
N PHE A 9 55.03 -19.07 -4.43
CA PHE A 9 53.77 -18.46 -4.07
C PHE A 9 54.00 -16.95 -4.10
N THR A 10 53.61 -16.29 -5.20
CA THR A 10 53.54 -14.83 -5.26
C THR A 10 52.54 -14.39 -4.21
N GLU A 11 53.07 -13.92 -3.09
CA GLU A 11 52.34 -13.28 -2.02
C GLU A 11 51.65 -12.03 -2.60
N GLU A 12 50.37 -12.16 -2.96
CA GLU A 12 49.55 -11.01 -3.28
C GLU A 12 49.49 -10.15 -2.02
N LYS A 13 50.25 -9.05 -2.05
CA LYS A 13 50.26 -8.01 -1.04
C LYS A 13 48.81 -7.63 -0.74
N PRO A 14 48.30 -7.84 0.49
CA PRO A 14 46.92 -7.49 0.80
C PRO A 14 46.79 -5.97 0.64
N LEU A 15 45.96 -5.56 -0.32
CA LEU A 15 45.67 -4.16 -0.60
C LEU A 15 45.20 -3.46 0.67
N LEU A 16 45.83 -2.32 0.97
CA LEU A 16 45.52 -1.50 2.13
C LEU A 16 44.03 -1.07 2.11
N PRO A 17 43.38 -0.92 3.28
CA PRO A 17 41.95 -0.60 3.39
C PRO A 17 41.51 0.64 2.60
N GLU A 18 42.44 1.54 2.34
CA GLU A 18 42.23 2.81 1.63
C GLU A 18 41.90 2.61 0.14
N GLN A 19 42.32 1.51 -0.49
CA GLN A 19 42.01 1.20 -1.89
C GLN A 19 40.66 0.49 -2.07
N ARG A 20 39.97 0.15 -0.97
CA ARG A 20 38.60 -0.41 -0.97
C ARG A 20 37.54 0.68 -0.76
N ALA A 21 37.95 1.93 -0.55
CA ALA A 21 37.06 3.07 -0.35
C ALA A 21 36.49 3.57 -1.68
N GLY A 22 35.60 2.78 -2.29
CA GLY A 22 34.89 3.16 -3.51
C GLY A 22 34.08 2.07 -4.20
N GLN A 23 34.13 0.82 -3.73
CA GLN A 23 33.46 -0.31 -4.39
C GLN A 23 32.30 -0.95 -3.64
N ASP A 24 32.06 -0.60 -2.39
CA ASP A 24 30.87 -1.05 -1.68
C ASP A 24 29.98 0.17 -1.38
N PRO A 25 28.96 0.47 -2.21
CA PRO A 25 27.91 1.36 -1.75
C PRO A 25 27.32 0.73 -0.50
N ASP A 26 27.33 1.47 0.60
CA ASP A 26 26.65 1.15 1.85
C ASP A 26 25.30 0.46 1.56
N MET A 27 25.24 -0.86 1.79
CA MET A 27 24.14 -1.73 1.34
C MET A 27 22.87 -1.59 2.20
N ASP A 28 22.82 -0.59 3.07
CA ASP A 28 21.79 -0.48 4.11
C ASP A 28 20.58 0.37 3.70
N TYR A 29 20.58 0.96 2.49
CA TYR A 29 19.46 1.78 1.99
C TYR A 29 18.73 1.16 0.81
N ILE A 30 18.26 -0.08 0.96
CA ILE A 30 17.29 -0.65 0.02
C ILE A 30 15.88 -0.15 0.40
N THR A 31 15.25 0.62 -0.47
CA THR A 31 13.86 1.06 -0.24
C THR A 31 12.88 -0.11 -0.40
N ASN A 32 11.78 -0.10 0.36
CA ASN A 32 10.74 -1.12 0.29
C ASN A 32 10.23 -1.37 -1.15
N ASN A 33 10.18 -0.33 -1.99
CA ASN A 33 9.76 -0.45 -3.39
C ASN A 33 10.71 -1.34 -4.19
N ILE A 34 12.03 -1.19 -4.00
CA ILE A 34 13.05 -2.00 -4.70
C ILE A 34 12.96 -3.47 -4.25
N VAL A 35 12.70 -3.71 -2.96
CA VAL A 35 12.50 -5.07 -2.44
C VAL A 35 11.27 -5.73 -3.08
N LEU A 36 10.15 -5.01 -3.12
CA LEU A 36 8.90 -5.52 -3.70
C LEU A 36 9.02 -5.80 -5.21
N GLU A 37 9.70 -4.92 -5.95
CA GLU A 37 9.98 -5.10 -7.37
C GLU A 37 10.84 -6.35 -7.62
N LYS A 38 11.93 -6.52 -6.85
CA LYS A 38 12.79 -7.73 -6.93
C LYS A 38 12.03 -9.01 -6.59
N ALA A 39 11.11 -8.95 -5.63
CA ALA A 39 10.28 -10.08 -5.24
C ALA A 39 9.08 -10.32 -6.16
N GLN A 40 8.83 -9.44 -7.14
CA GLN A 40 7.62 -9.44 -7.98
C GLN A 40 6.32 -9.46 -7.17
N MET A 41 6.32 -8.78 -6.01
CA MET A 41 5.18 -8.72 -5.11
C MET A 41 4.49 -7.36 -5.17
N PRO A 42 3.15 -7.32 -5.13
CA PRO A 42 2.42 -6.06 -5.04
C PRO A 42 2.63 -5.39 -3.68
N SER A 43 2.47 -4.07 -3.62
CA SER A 43 2.48 -3.35 -2.34
C SER A 43 1.37 -3.83 -1.41
N MET A 44 1.63 -3.73 -0.11
CA MET A 44 0.64 -3.99 0.93
C MET A 44 -0.64 -3.14 0.73
N GLU A 45 -0.49 -1.89 0.31
CA GLU A 45 -1.63 -1.01 0.06
C GLU A 45 -2.50 -1.52 -1.09
N SER A 46 -1.88 -2.04 -2.15
CA SER A 46 -2.56 -2.61 -3.32
C SER A 46 -3.29 -3.91 -3.00
N ILE A 47 -2.72 -4.73 -2.11
CA ILE A 47 -3.37 -5.94 -1.57
C ILE A 47 -4.60 -5.55 -0.75
N LEU A 48 -4.47 -4.56 0.14
CA LEU A 48 -5.58 -4.09 0.96
C LEU A 48 -6.72 -3.52 0.10
N LEU A 49 -6.39 -2.70 -0.89
CA LEU A 49 -7.34 -2.17 -1.87
C LEU A 49 -8.10 -3.31 -2.57
N LEU A 50 -7.39 -4.34 -3.05
CA LEU A 50 -8.01 -5.48 -3.73
C LEU A 50 -9.02 -6.20 -2.81
N ARG A 51 -8.65 -6.43 -1.55
CA ARG A 51 -9.53 -7.07 -0.56
C ARG A 51 -10.78 -6.23 -0.27
N GLN A 52 -10.60 -4.92 -0.12
CA GLN A 52 -11.71 -3.98 0.11
C GLN A 52 -12.67 -3.94 -1.08
N LEU A 53 -12.16 -3.90 -2.32
CA LEU A 53 -12.97 -3.93 -3.54
C LEU A 53 -13.72 -5.27 -3.71
N HIS A 54 -13.07 -6.40 -3.42
CA HIS A 54 -13.74 -7.70 -3.45
C HIS A 54 -14.87 -7.79 -2.41
N TRP A 55 -14.63 -7.32 -1.19
CA TRP A 55 -15.66 -7.27 -0.16
C TRP A 55 -16.83 -6.37 -0.59
N ALA A 56 -16.54 -5.18 -1.14
CA ALA A 56 -17.58 -4.24 -1.58
C ALA A 56 -18.49 -4.85 -2.65
N GLY A 57 -17.91 -5.45 -3.68
CA GLY A 57 -18.70 -6.13 -4.72
C GLY A 57 -19.43 -7.37 -4.19
N HIS A 58 -18.85 -8.09 -3.23
CA HIS A 58 -19.54 -9.21 -2.60
C HIS A 58 -20.78 -8.75 -1.84
N VAL A 59 -20.67 -7.68 -1.04
CA VAL A 59 -21.79 -7.14 -0.27
C VAL A 59 -22.85 -6.52 -1.19
N SER A 60 -22.48 -5.84 -2.28
CA SER A 60 -23.46 -5.33 -3.25
C SER A 60 -24.27 -6.44 -3.91
N CYS A 61 -23.66 -7.61 -4.13
CA CYS A 61 -24.33 -8.78 -4.69
C CYS A 61 -25.17 -9.58 -3.68
N MET A 62 -25.07 -9.32 -2.37
CA MET A 62 -25.92 -9.99 -1.39
C MET A 62 -27.39 -9.58 -1.52
N GLU A 63 -28.30 -10.41 -1.01
CA GLU A 63 -29.69 -10.04 -0.85
C GLU A 63 -29.84 -8.90 0.17
N ASN A 64 -30.80 -7.99 -0.04
CA ASN A 64 -31.01 -6.81 0.82
C ASN A 64 -31.45 -7.17 2.25
N THR A 65 -31.96 -8.38 2.47
CA THR A 65 -32.33 -8.93 3.78
C THR A 65 -31.11 -9.31 4.62
N ARG A 66 -29.93 -9.48 4.00
CA ARG A 66 -28.70 -9.89 4.70
C ARG A 66 -28.13 -8.73 5.50
N MET A 67 -27.83 -8.98 6.77
CA MET A 67 -27.30 -7.99 7.70
C MET A 67 -26.10 -7.18 7.16
N PRO A 68 -25.07 -7.76 6.51
CA PRO A 68 -23.93 -6.97 6.01
C PRO A 68 -24.33 -5.92 4.98
N LYS A 69 -25.28 -6.24 4.10
CA LYS A 69 -25.79 -5.31 3.09
C LYS A 69 -26.69 -4.26 3.74
N ALA A 70 -27.61 -4.69 4.61
CA ALA A 70 -28.48 -3.78 5.35
C ALA A 70 -27.68 -2.74 6.16
N VAL A 71 -26.65 -3.18 6.90
CA VAL A 71 -25.77 -2.28 7.67
C VAL A 71 -25.01 -1.34 6.74
N LEU A 72 -24.36 -1.87 5.70
CA LEU A 72 -23.61 -1.05 4.75
C LEU A 72 -24.49 0.06 4.15
N TYR A 73 -25.65 -0.29 3.62
CA TYR A 73 -26.53 0.67 2.98
C TYR A 73 -27.25 1.57 3.98
N SER A 74 -27.48 1.15 5.23
CA SER A 74 -27.98 2.04 6.28
C SER A 74 -26.99 3.17 6.59
N GLU A 75 -25.69 2.87 6.66
CA GLU A 75 -24.65 3.88 6.85
C GLU A 75 -24.55 4.80 5.62
N LEU A 76 -24.65 4.24 4.42
CA LEU A 76 -24.62 5.01 3.18
C LEU A 76 -25.80 6.00 3.06
N CYS A 77 -27.00 5.55 3.46
CA CYS A 77 -28.26 6.29 3.38
C CYS A 77 -28.42 7.32 4.51
N GLN A 78 -28.15 6.96 5.76
CA GLN A 78 -28.44 7.83 6.90
C GLN A 78 -27.44 8.98 7.06
N GLY A 79 -26.20 8.84 6.56
CA GLY A 79 -25.22 9.93 6.43
C GLY A 79 -24.85 10.69 7.72
N LYS A 80 -25.40 10.30 8.88
CA LYS A 80 -25.30 10.99 10.16
C LYS A 80 -24.35 10.21 11.06
N HIS A 81 -23.21 10.81 11.39
CA HIS A 81 -22.25 10.27 12.35
C HIS A 81 -22.07 11.23 13.53
N ASN A 82 -21.77 10.65 14.69
CA ASN A 82 -21.53 11.39 15.92
C ASN A 82 -20.27 12.25 15.81
N ARG A 83 -20.36 13.48 16.33
CA ARG A 83 -19.39 14.58 16.17
C ARG A 83 -18.07 14.40 16.94
N SER A 84 -17.82 13.24 17.54
CA SER A 84 -16.71 13.01 18.46
C SER A 84 -15.56 12.25 17.79
N GLY A 85 -14.75 12.96 17.00
CA GLY A 85 -13.42 12.53 16.52
C GLY A 85 -13.31 12.12 15.04
N PRO A 86 -12.10 12.10 14.45
CA PRO A 86 -11.89 11.66 13.07
C PRO A 86 -11.73 10.13 13.00
N ILE A 87 -12.85 9.42 12.90
CA ILE A 87 -12.86 8.02 12.43
C ILE A 87 -13.23 8.05 10.94
N LYS A 88 -12.35 7.53 10.08
CA LYS A 88 -12.66 7.42 8.64
C LYS A 88 -13.85 6.48 8.45
N CYS A 89 -14.99 7.03 8.08
CA CYS A 89 -16.19 6.24 7.82
C CYS A 89 -15.98 5.34 6.60
N PHE A 90 -16.62 4.17 6.59
CA PHE A 90 -16.48 3.18 5.52
C PHE A 90 -16.85 3.77 4.14
N LYS A 91 -17.90 4.60 4.08
CA LYS A 91 -18.27 5.37 2.87
C LYS A 91 -17.13 6.23 2.33
N VAL A 92 -16.43 6.96 3.19
CA VAL A 92 -15.32 7.84 2.81
C VAL A 92 -14.13 7.00 2.36
N GLN A 93 -13.86 5.90 3.05
CA GLN A 93 -12.81 4.94 2.67
C GLN A 93 -13.10 4.34 1.29
N LEU A 94 -14.31 3.82 1.03
CA LEU A 94 -14.70 3.27 -0.27
C LEU A 94 -14.56 4.29 -1.40
N LYS A 95 -15.00 5.53 -1.18
CA LYS A 95 -14.82 6.60 -2.17
C LYS A 95 -13.35 6.79 -2.52
N GLN A 96 -12.45 6.82 -1.53
CA GLN A 96 -11.01 6.92 -1.79
C GLN A 96 -10.48 5.71 -2.58
N GLN A 97 -10.93 4.50 -2.23
CA GLN A 97 -10.56 3.27 -2.94
C GLN A 97 -11.07 3.21 -4.38
N PHE A 98 -12.17 3.89 -4.70
CA PHE A 98 -12.64 4.00 -6.08
C PHE A 98 -11.94 5.12 -6.84
N THR A 99 -11.77 6.30 -6.24
CA THR A 99 -11.13 7.45 -6.89
C THR A 99 -9.67 7.19 -7.24
N GLY A 100 -8.89 6.55 -6.34
CA GLY A 100 -7.46 6.28 -6.57
C GLY A 100 -7.18 5.53 -7.88
N PRO A 101 -7.75 4.32 -8.08
CA PRO A 101 -7.60 3.55 -9.32
C PRO A 101 -8.56 3.98 -10.45
N GLY A 102 -9.37 5.02 -10.26
CA GLY A 102 -10.29 5.57 -11.28
C GLY A 102 -11.48 4.68 -11.60
N ILE A 103 -12.06 4.01 -10.60
CA ILE A 103 -13.37 3.37 -10.70
C ILE A 103 -14.44 4.44 -10.48
N ASP A 104 -15.45 4.47 -11.34
CA ASP A 104 -16.57 5.41 -11.15
C ASP A 104 -17.42 5.02 -9.93
N THR A 105 -17.59 5.98 -9.03
CA THR A 105 -18.31 5.80 -7.75
C THR A 105 -19.83 5.68 -7.95
N LYS A 106 -20.38 6.06 -9.11
CA LYS A 106 -21.82 5.96 -9.38
C LYS A 106 -22.21 4.64 -10.06
N THR A 107 -21.37 4.12 -10.94
CA THR A 107 -21.67 2.92 -11.75
C THR A 107 -21.05 1.62 -11.24
N TRP A 108 -20.29 1.65 -10.13
CA TRP A 108 -19.60 0.45 -9.64
C TRP A 108 -20.55 -0.68 -9.23
N GLU A 109 -21.75 -0.40 -8.69
CA GLU A 109 -22.71 -1.43 -8.29
C GLU A 109 -23.23 -2.21 -9.49
N LEU A 110 -23.52 -1.52 -10.59
CA LEU A 110 -23.92 -2.13 -11.86
C LEU A 110 -22.81 -3.03 -12.40
N ARG A 111 -21.55 -2.58 -12.29
CA ARG A 111 -20.39 -3.38 -12.70
C ARG A 111 -20.12 -4.54 -11.75
N ALA A 112 -20.46 -4.39 -10.47
CA ALA A 112 -20.31 -5.42 -9.47
C ALA A 112 -21.33 -6.56 -9.62
N ALA A 113 -22.48 -6.30 -10.25
CA ALA A 113 -23.53 -7.29 -10.48
C ALA A 113 -23.01 -8.54 -11.22
N ASP A 114 -22.09 -8.38 -12.18
CA ASP A 114 -21.33 -9.50 -12.73
C ASP A 114 -20.05 -9.74 -11.91
N LYS A 115 -20.04 -10.85 -11.18
CA LYS A 115 -18.92 -11.28 -10.32
C LYS A 115 -17.60 -11.42 -11.07
N ASN A 116 -17.61 -11.89 -12.32
CA ASN A 116 -16.39 -12.15 -13.07
C ASN A 116 -15.80 -10.85 -13.63
N SER A 117 -16.64 -10.00 -14.20
CA SER A 117 -16.28 -8.63 -14.59
C SER A 117 -15.76 -7.83 -13.39
N TRP A 118 -16.41 -7.96 -12.22
CA TRP A 118 -15.98 -7.27 -11.00
C TRP A 118 -14.60 -7.70 -10.53
N ARG A 119 -14.35 -9.01 -10.42
CA ARG A 119 -13.02 -9.54 -10.02
C ARG A 119 -11.92 -9.04 -10.95
N SER A 120 -12.19 -9.04 -12.26
CA SER A 120 -11.25 -8.55 -13.26
C SER A 120 -11.00 -7.04 -13.11
N THR A 121 -12.06 -6.27 -12.86
CA THR A 121 -11.98 -4.81 -12.63
C THR A 121 -11.20 -4.50 -11.35
N ALA A 122 -11.49 -5.20 -10.25
CA ALA A 122 -10.81 -5.02 -8.97
C ALA A 122 -9.31 -5.35 -9.06
N LYS A 123 -8.95 -6.42 -9.79
CA LYS A 123 -7.55 -6.76 -10.05
C LYS A 123 -6.84 -5.67 -10.87
N LYS A 124 -7.46 -5.21 -11.96
CA LYS A 124 -6.92 -4.10 -12.77
C LYS A 124 -6.75 -2.82 -11.96
N ALA A 125 -7.73 -2.50 -11.12
CA ALA A 125 -7.68 -1.34 -10.23
C ALA A 125 -6.54 -1.43 -9.23
N SER A 126 -6.35 -2.59 -8.59
CA SER A 126 -5.24 -2.85 -7.67
C SER A 126 -3.88 -2.67 -8.37
N LEU A 127 -3.69 -3.23 -9.56
CA LEU A 127 -2.45 -3.07 -10.34
C LEU A 127 -2.19 -1.62 -10.76
N ARG A 128 -3.23 -0.90 -11.16
CA ARG A 128 -3.14 0.52 -11.50
C ARG A 128 -2.74 1.34 -10.28
N PHE A 129 -3.34 1.06 -9.13
CA PHE A 129 -3.02 1.72 -7.87
C PHE A 129 -1.57 1.46 -7.47
N ASP A 130 -1.10 0.21 -7.57
CA ASP A 130 0.30 -0.15 -7.34
C ASP A 130 1.24 0.66 -8.24
N SER A 131 0.90 0.76 -9.52
CA SER A 131 1.68 1.54 -10.49
C SER A 131 1.69 3.04 -10.18
N ILE A 132 0.59 3.59 -9.65
CA ILE A 132 0.51 5.01 -9.23
C ILE A 132 1.41 5.23 -8.01
N ILE A 133 1.32 4.36 -7.00
CA ILE A 133 2.11 4.48 -5.76
C ILE A 133 3.61 4.28 -6.02
N HIS A 134 3.98 3.36 -6.92
CA HIS A 134 5.38 3.10 -7.26
C HIS A 134 5.94 4.06 -8.33
N GLY A 135 5.08 4.65 -9.17
CA GLY A 135 5.47 5.62 -10.20
C GLY A 135 5.52 7.08 -9.72
N GLU A 136 4.73 7.45 -8.71
CA GLU A 136 4.78 8.79 -8.10
C GLU A 136 5.97 8.90 -7.14
N LYS A 137 7.05 9.50 -7.65
CA LYS A 137 8.20 9.95 -6.85
C LYS A 137 7.74 10.84 -5.69
N GLY A 138 7.76 10.30 -4.47
CA GLY A 138 8.03 11.04 -3.23
C GLY A 138 7.16 12.26 -2.93
N VAL A 139 5.84 12.11 -2.77
CA VAL A 139 5.09 13.07 -1.96
C VAL A 139 5.25 12.68 -0.49
N LYS A 140 6.23 13.27 0.19
CA LYS A 140 6.31 13.22 1.65
C LYS A 140 4.99 13.74 2.20
N LYS A 141 4.14 12.86 2.74
CA LYS A 141 3.00 13.29 3.56
C LYS A 141 3.60 14.03 4.75
N ARG A 142 3.60 15.37 4.69
CA ARG A 142 4.01 16.20 5.81
C ARG A 142 3.06 15.83 6.94
N HIS A 143 3.60 15.33 8.04
CA HIS A 143 2.81 15.21 9.25
C HIS A 143 2.44 16.64 9.64
N SER A 144 1.19 17.05 9.40
CA SER A 144 0.69 18.27 10.03
C SER A 144 0.73 18.01 11.53
N PRO A 145 1.42 18.86 12.32
CA PRO A 145 1.41 18.72 13.76
C PRO A 145 -0.05 18.77 14.23
N CYS A 146 -0.43 17.85 15.09
CA CYS A 146 -1.74 17.87 15.74
C CYS A 146 -1.90 19.24 16.43
N PRO A 147 -3.06 19.92 16.30
CA PRO A 147 -3.33 21.11 17.09
C PRO A 147 -3.22 20.75 18.57
N ILE A 148 -2.32 21.44 19.28
CA ILE A 148 -2.14 21.29 20.73
C ILE A 148 -3.51 21.58 21.39
N PRO A 149 -4.01 20.73 22.29
CA PRO A 149 -5.25 21.02 23.01
C PRO A 149 -5.09 22.32 23.79
N TYR A 150 -6.05 23.23 23.65
CA TYR A 150 -6.02 24.58 24.22
C TYR A 150 -5.65 24.58 25.71
N PRO A 151 -4.72 25.45 26.15
CA PRO A 151 -4.45 25.64 27.56
C PRO A 151 -5.59 26.45 28.18
N GLY A 152 -6.29 25.88 29.17
CA GLY A 152 -7.07 26.69 30.12
C GLY A 152 -8.53 26.33 30.36
N LEU A 153 -9.02 25.13 30.04
CA LEU A 153 -10.37 24.71 30.41
C LEU A 153 -10.39 23.44 31.26
N TYR A 154 -9.72 23.51 32.40
CA TYR A 154 -9.89 22.62 33.56
C TYR A 154 -9.26 23.42 34.71
N GLN A 155 -10.01 23.98 35.66
CA GLN A 155 -10.71 23.31 36.77
C GLN A 155 -11.42 24.39 37.63
N PRO A 156 -12.16 24.01 38.69
CA PRO A 156 -12.94 22.79 38.93
C PRO A 156 -14.46 23.04 38.95
#